data_AF-G9XB03-F1
#
_entry.id   AF-G9XB03-F1
#
_cell.length_a   1.000
_cell.length_b   1.000
_cell.length_c   1.000
_cell.angle_alpha   90.00
_cell.angle_beta   90.00
_cell.angle_gamma   90.00
#
_symmetry.space_group_name_H-M   'P 1'
#
loop_
_entity.id
_entity.type
_entity.pdbx_description
1 polymer ?
#
loop_
_entity_poly.entity_id
_entity_poly.type
_entity_poly.pdbx_seq_one_letter_code
_entity_poly.pdbx_strand_id
1 'polypeptide(L)'
;MSIKNNCLYELYEKNNNLYFLTNEKSVLLLNFDDYESLCNNINENKIFSNIISKLDIDDIQIIKEQFLPLFNYIILNNISIYISDNCNGPLYVENKNLSNNKGEEFLCNILKFLTTFYTNIDIIYDESLSFCDDISEIKNIEYFLTYEKKSLKDIKETLKADLIENEFIKEKRLSENKRYILPIYIDEVALKNKNIDNWNDYIQSWCSIAYLNMLAKIHNYFLDYYKISTPKGLIKDDIMISLIDTFDYAIMPYPKNIKKSIEVGKQIHGKCFFIDKPLEMEELNKDLIMILQSKDIFNVVPYILY
;
A
#
# COMPACT_ATOMS: atom_id res chain seq x y z
N MET A 1 44.29 -14.33 -8.21
CA MET A 1 43.96 -12.94 -7.84
C MET A 1 43.73 -12.15 -9.11
N SER A 2 42.46 -11.99 -9.52
CA SER A 2 42.10 -10.95 -10.49
C SER A 2 41.06 -10.06 -9.82
N ILE A 3 41.44 -8.80 -9.70
CA ILE A 3 40.65 -7.71 -9.14
C ILE A 3 39.48 -7.46 -10.10
N LYS A 4 38.25 -7.79 -9.70
CA LYS A 4 37.02 -7.13 -10.19
C LYS A 4 36.47 -6.28 -9.04
N ASN A 5 37.26 -5.29 -8.62
CA ASN A 5 36.78 -4.19 -7.79
C ASN A 5 36.17 -3.11 -8.68
N ASN A 6 34.97 -3.36 -9.18
CA ASN A 6 34.04 -2.30 -9.53
C ASN A 6 32.68 -2.79 -9.07
N CYS A 7 32.27 -2.37 -7.88
CA CYS A 7 30.89 -2.15 -7.46
C CYS A 7 29.81 -2.57 -8.49
N LEU A 8 29.32 -3.80 -8.36
CA LEU A 8 28.31 -4.41 -9.22
C LEU A 8 27.06 -4.68 -8.38
N TYR A 9 25.89 -4.30 -8.90
CA TYR A 9 24.62 -4.72 -8.34
C TYR A 9 24.27 -6.09 -8.93
N GLU A 10 24.02 -7.08 -8.10
CA GLU A 10 23.72 -8.44 -8.55
C GLU A 10 22.43 -8.94 -7.91
N LEU A 11 21.58 -9.62 -8.68
CA LEU A 11 20.39 -10.30 -8.21
C LEU A 11 20.46 -11.77 -8.62
N TYR A 12 20.39 -12.67 -7.64
CA TYR A 12 20.55 -14.10 -7.90
C TYR A 12 19.79 -14.97 -6.91
N GLU A 13 19.44 -16.16 -7.35
CA GLU A 13 18.88 -17.22 -6.51
C GLU A 13 19.97 -18.25 -6.20
N LYS A 14 20.05 -18.69 -4.94
CA LYS A 14 20.92 -19.79 -4.53
C LYS A 14 20.37 -20.46 -3.28
N ASN A 15 20.31 -21.79 -3.28
CA ASN A 15 19.91 -22.60 -2.13
C ASN A 15 18.55 -22.16 -1.55
N ASN A 16 17.52 -21.98 -2.37
CA ASN A 16 16.18 -21.52 -1.97
C ASN A 16 16.17 -20.10 -1.36
N ASN A 17 17.12 -19.26 -1.73
CA ASN A 17 17.21 -17.89 -1.24
C ASN A 17 17.43 -16.92 -2.40
N LEU A 18 16.75 -15.79 -2.33
CA LEU A 18 16.93 -14.66 -3.25
C LEU A 18 17.83 -13.62 -2.61
N TYR A 19 18.92 -13.27 -3.29
CA TYR A 19 19.92 -12.32 -2.81
C TYR A 19 20.01 -11.10 -3.71
N PHE A 20 20.23 -9.95 -3.09
CA PHE A 20 20.59 -8.72 -3.77
C PHE A 20 21.91 -8.18 -3.21
N LEU A 21 22.94 -8.24 -4.04
CA LEU A 21 24.24 -7.66 -3.76
C LEU A 21 24.23 -6.19 -4.19
N THR A 22 24.57 -5.31 -3.26
CA THR A 22 24.90 -3.92 -3.55
C THR A 22 26.40 -3.71 -3.40
N ASN A 23 26.86 -2.52 -3.78
CA ASN A 23 28.24 -2.08 -3.58
C ASN A 23 28.71 -2.14 -2.12
N GLU A 24 27.79 -2.15 -1.16
CA GLU A 24 28.08 -2.06 0.27
C GLU A 24 27.81 -3.36 1.02
N LYS A 25 26.83 -4.16 0.56
CA LYS A 25 26.29 -5.27 1.34
C LYS A 25 25.64 -6.35 0.46
N SER A 26 25.68 -7.59 0.95
CA SER A 26 24.86 -8.68 0.45
C SER A 26 23.60 -8.79 1.30
N VAL A 27 22.44 -8.64 0.66
CA VAL A 27 21.13 -8.64 1.32
C VAL A 27 20.37 -9.90 0.94
N LEU A 28 20.00 -10.73 1.92
CA LEU A 28 19.00 -11.78 1.73
C LEU A 28 17.63 -11.10 1.63
N LEU A 29 17.01 -11.15 0.44
CA LEU A 29 15.70 -10.58 0.17
C LEU A 29 14.56 -11.53 0.56
N LEU A 30 14.70 -12.82 0.25
CA LEU A 30 13.64 -13.78 0.51
C LEU A 30 14.21 -15.17 0.68
N ASN A 31 13.75 -15.88 1.71
CA ASN A 31 13.89 -17.32 1.82
C ASN A 31 12.60 -17.96 1.30
N PHE A 32 12.72 -18.85 0.31
CA PHE A 32 11.55 -19.46 -0.33
C PHE A 32 10.86 -20.51 0.55
N ASP A 33 11.58 -21.16 1.46
CA ASP A 33 10.99 -22.12 2.40
C ASP A 33 10.13 -21.39 3.45
N ASP A 34 10.60 -20.25 3.96
CA ASP A 34 9.84 -19.38 4.87
C ASP A 34 8.56 -18.85 4.20
N TYR A 35 8.69 -18.42 2.94
CA TYR A 35 7.57 -17.94 2.15
C TYR A 35 6.54 -19.05 1.89
N GLU A 36 6.99 -20.25 1.51
CA GLU A 36 6.10 -21.40 1.31
C GLU A 36 5.42 -21.84 2.60
N SER A 37 6.15 -21.86 3.71
CA SER A 37 5.59 -22.15 5.04
C SER A 37 4.48 -21.16 5.40
N LEU A 38 4.69 -19.87 5.13
CA LEU A 38 3.68 -18.83 5.35
C LEU A 38 2.45 -19.02 4.45
N CYS A 39 2.62 -19.33 3.17
CA CYS A 39 1.51 -19.57 2.24
C CYS A 39 0.74 -20.87 2.56
N ASN A 40 1.39 -21.86 3.17
CA ASN A 40 0.76 -23.11 3.56
C ASN A 40 0.02 -22.99 4.90
N ASN A 41 0.51 -22.17 5.83
CA ASN A 41 -0.03 -22.00 7.18
C ASN A 41 -0.71 -20.64 7.38
N ILE A 42 -1.50 -20.20 6.39
CA ILE A 42 -2.17 -18.89 6.34
C ILE A 42 -3.05 -18.65 7.58
N ASN A 43 -3.74 -19.68 8.07
CA ASN A 43 -4.64 -19.63 9.22
C ASN A 43 -3.93 -19.35 10.55
N GLU A 44 -2.65 -19.66 10.66
CA GLU A 44 -1.84 -19.47 11.87
C GLU A 44 -1.02 -18.18 11.82
N ASN A 45 -0.98 -17.51 10.66
CA ASN A 45 -0.16 -16.34 10.43
C ASN A 45 -0.90 -15.03 10.72
N LYS A 46 -0.27 -14.15 11.51
CA LYS A 46 -0.83 -12.86 11.89
C LYS A 46 -1.12 -11.94 10.70
N ILE A 47 -0.40 -12.08 9.58
CA ILE A 47 -0.61 -11.28 8.36
C ILE A 47 -2.02 -11.46 7.81
N PHE A 48 -2.58 -12.68 7.87
CA PHE A 48 -3.90 -13.00 7.33
C PHE A 48 -5.00 -12.93 8.40
N SER A 49 -4.65 -12.63 9.65
CA SER A 49 -5.60 -12.61 10.78
C SER A 49 -6.76 -11.62 10.58
N ASN A 50 -6.55 -10.52 9.85
CA ASN A 50 -7.61 -9.57 9.51
C ASN A 50 -8.69 -10.19 8.60
N ILE A 51 -8.33 -11.10 7.69
CA ILE A 51 -9.30 -11.76 6.81
C ILE A 51 -10.23 -12.63 7.65
N ILE A 52 -9.63 -13.41 8.55
CA ILE A 52 -10.37 -14.34 9.42
C ILE A 52 -11.24 -13.57 10.42
N SER A 53 -10.69 -12.51 11.04
CA SER A 53 -11.39 -11.79 12.12
C SER A 53 -12.33 -10.68 11.67
N LYS A 54 -12.07 -10.02 10.54
CA LYS A 54 -12.87 -8.88 10.06
C LYS A 54 -13.81 -9.23 8.91
N LEU A 55 -13.41 -10.14 8.03
CA LEU A 55 -14.25 -10.56 6.90
C LEU A 55 -15.07 -11.81 7.23
N ASP A 56 -14.82 -12.45 8.38
CA ASP A 56 -15.50 -13.68 8.83
C ASP A 56 -15.38 -14.80 7.78
N ILE A 57 -14.19 -14.91 7.17
CA ILE A 57 -13.83 -15.96 6.21
C ILE A 57 -12.81 -16.88 6.87
N ASP A 58 -13.23 -18.09 7.24
CA ASP A 58 -12.39 -19.12 7.85
C ASP A 58 -11.97 -20.25 6.88
N ASP A 59 -12.59 -20.32 5.69
CA ASP A 59 -12.22 -21.27 4.64
C ASP A 59 -10.87 -20.90 4.01
N ILE A 60 -9.85 -21.71 4.32
CA ILE A 60 -8.47 -21.55 3.84
C ILE A 60 -8.40 -21.55 2.31
N GLN A 61 -9.25 -22.32 1.62
CA GLN A 61 -9.26 -22.37 0.16
C GLN A 61 -9.73 -21.05 -0.42
N ILE A 62 -10.77 -20.44 0.16
CA ILE A 62 -11.23 -19.11 -0.22
C ILE A 62 -10.14 -18.08 0.05
N ILE A 63 -9.44 -18.17 1.19
CA ILE A 63 -8.36 -17.23 1.51
C ILE A 63 -7.24 -17.31 0.46
N LYS A 64 -6.84 -18.53 0.09
CA LYS A 64 -5.82 -18.79 -0.92
C LYS A 64 -6.23 -18.30 -2.31
N GLU A 65 -7.46 -18.51 -2.72
CA GLU A 65 -7.91 -18.14 -4.06
C GLU A 65 -8.11 -16.62 -4.22
N GLN A 66 -8.64 -15.96 -3.18
CA GLN A 66 -9.05 -14.55 -3.29
C GLN A 66 -7.98 -13.56 -2.80
N PHE A 67 -7.17 -13.92 -1.80
CA PHE A 67 -6.30 -12.96 -1.10
C PHE A 67 -4.81 -13.22 -1.30
N LEU A 68 -4.40 -14.49 -1.47
CA LEU A 68 -3.00 -14.81 -1.73
C LEU A 68 -2.46 -14.16 -3.02
N PRO A 69 -3.22 -14.03 -4.13
CA PRO A 69 -2.74 -13.31 -5.31
C PRO A 69 -2.37 -11.85 -5.01
N LEU A 70 -3.19 -11.17 -4.20
CA LEU A 70 -2.92 -9.78 -3.78
C LEU A 70 -1.68 -9.72 -2.88
N PHE A 71 -1.55 -10.63 -1.91
CA PHE A 71 -0.36 -10.73 -1.08
C PHE A 71 0.91 -10.92 -1.91
N ASN A 72 0.89 -11.87 -2.85
CA ASN A 72 2.02 -12.17 -3.72
C ASN A 72 2.40 -10.96 -4.58
N TYR A 73 1.40 -10.25 -5.11
CA TYR A 73 1.62 -9.01 -5.84
C TYR A 73 2.32 -7.96 -4.97
N ILE A 74 1.87 -7.74 -3.74
CA ILE A 74 2.47 -6.76 -2.82
C ILE A 74 3.95 -7.09 -2.56
N ILE A 75 4.26 -8.36 -2.25
CA ILE A 75 5.64 -8.77 -1.96
C ILE A 75 6.54 -8.58 -3.19
N LEU A 76 6.11 -9.05 -4.37
CA LEU A 76 6.88 -8.89 -5.61
C LEU A 76 7.12 -7.42 -5.92
N ASN A 77 6.05 -6.63 -5.91
CA ASN A 77 6.11 -5.19 -6.16
C ASN A 77 7.08 -4.49 -5.20
N ASN A 78 6.98 -4.77 -3.90
CA ASN A 78 7.78 -4.09 -2.88
C ASN A 78 9.25 -4.51 -2.90
N ILE A 79 9.57 -5.77 -3.23
CA ILE A 79 10.95 -6.21 -3.49
C ILE A 79 11.52 -5.47 -4.72
N SER A 80 10.74 -5.36 -5.80
CA SER A 80 11.17 -4.61 -7.00
C SER A 80 11.40 -3.12 -6.68
N ILE A 81 10.54 -2.48 -5.88
CA ILE A 81 10.77 -1.10 -5.41
C ILE A 81 12.06 -1.02 -4.60
N TYR A 82 12.28 -1.94 -3.66
CA TYR A 82 13.49 -1.96 -2.86
C TYR A 82 14.75 -2.07 -3.71
N ILE A 83 14.76 -2.98 -4.69
CA ILE A 83 15.89 -3.13 -5.61
C ILE A 83 16.12 -1.81 -6.36
N SER A 84 15.07 -1.20 -6.91
CA SER A 84 15.18 0.08 -7.63
C SER A 84 15.70 1.22 -6.77
N ASP A 85 15.19 1.37 -5.54
CA ASP A 85 15.62 2.38 -4.58
C ASP A 85 17.09 2.24 -4.15
N ASN A 86 17.69 1.07 -4.37
CA ASN A 86 19.04 0.72 -3.94
C ASN A 86 19.96 0.31 -5.11
N CYS A 87 19.52 0.47 -6.36
CA CYS A 87 20.27 0.15 -7.56
C CYS A 87 20.48 1.42 -8.41
N ASN A 88 21.70 1.96 -8.40
CA ASN A 88 22.06 3.18 -9.13
C ASN A 88 22.85 2.89 -10.43
N GLY A 89 22.72 1.69 -10.99
CA GLY A 89 23.50 1.26 -12.15
C GLY A 89 22.92 -0.02 -12.76
N PRO A 90 23.70 -0.71 -13.62
CA PRO A 90 23.25 -1.96 -14.22
C PRO A 90 23.06 -3.04 -13.14
N LEU A 91 21.98 -3.80 -13.27
CA LEU A 91 21.66 -4.95 -12.43
C LEU A 91 22.09 -6.22 -13.17
N TYR A 92 23.06 -6.92 -12.61
CA TYR A 92 23.56 -8.17 -13.16
C TYR A 92 22.75 -9.34 -12.61
N VAL A 93 22.33 -10.23 -13.49
CA VAL A 93 21.48 -11.37 -13.15
C VAL A 93 22.15 -12.63 -13.66
N GLU A 94 22.16 -13.67 -12.82
CA GLU A 94 22.68 -14.96 -13.25
C GLU A 94 21.83 -15.53 -14.39
N ASN A 95 22.46 -15.77 -15.55
CA ASN A 95 21.79 -16.40 -16.69
C ASN A 95 21.95 -17.92 -16.66
N LYS A 96 21.57 -18.57 -15.56
CA LYS A 96 21.32 -20.01 -15.65
C LYS A 96 19.98 -20.17 -16.33
N ASN A 97 19.90 -20.99 -17.39
CA ASN A 97 18.63 -21.39 -17.99
C ASN A 97 17.61 -21.64 -16.87
N LEU A 98 16.66 -20.73 -16.73
CA LEU A 98 15.73 -20.75 -15.61
C LEU A 98 14.90 -22.05 -15.74
N SER A 99 15.29 -23.04 -14.96
CA SER A 99 14.57 -24.27 -14.69
C SER A 99 13.21 -23.97 -14.04
N ASN A 100 12.25 -24.88 -14.17
CA ASN A 100 10.86 -24.66 -13.71
C ASN A 100 10.70 -24.72 -12.17
N ASN A 101 11.66 -24.26 -11.36
CA ASN A 101 11.50 -24.21 -9.91
C ASN A 101 10.86 -22.88 -9.45
N LYS A 102 10.26 -22.88 -8.25
CA LYS A 102 9.47 -21.74 -7.74
C LYS A 102 10.32 -20.49 -7.48
N GLY A 103 11.57 -20.65 -7.03
CA GLY A 103 12.45 -19.52 -6.73
C GLY A 103 12.82 -18.74 -7.99
N GLU A 104 13.05 -19.47 -9.07
CA GLU A 104 13.33 -18.91 -10.39
C GLU A 104 12.09 -18.23 -11.00
N GLU A 105 10.89 -18.77 -10.81
CA GLU A 105 9.64 -18.09 -11.21
C GLU A 105 9.48 -16.75 -10.47
N PHE A 106 9.79 -16.72 -9.18
CA PHE A 106 9.73 -15.50 -8.38
C PHE A 106 10.74 -14.45 -8.85
N LEU A 107 11.99 -14.86 -9.10
CA LEU A 107 13.02 -14.02 -9.70
C LEU A 107 12.58 -13.49 -11.07
N CYS A 108 12.05 -14.34 -11.95
CA CYS A 108 11.51 -13.94 -13.25
C CYS A 108 10.44 -12.85 -13.11
N ASN A 109 9.54 -12.99 -12.14
CA ASN A 109 8.49 -12.01 -11.90
C ASN A 109 9.09 -10.68 -11.42
N ILE A 110 10.07 -10.68 -10.51
CA ILE A 110 10.79 -9.46 -10.13
C ILE A 110 11.43 -8.79 -11.34
N LEU A 111 12.12 -9.54 -12.20
CA LEU A 111 12.76 -9.00 -13.41
C LEU A 111 11.72 -8.41 -14.38
N LYS A 112 10.54 -9.06 -14.54
CA LYS A 112 9.43 -8.50 -15.32
C LYS A 112 8.93 -7.17 -14.74
N PHE A 113 8.77 -7.08 -13.42
CA PHE A 113 8.43 -5.80 -12.77
C PHE A 113 9.50 -4.74 -13.01
N LEU A 114 10.78 -5.09 -12.84
CA LEU A 114 11.89 -4.16 -13.05
C LEU A 114 11.95 -3.66 -14.50
N THR A 115 11.87 -4.55 -15.48
CA THR A 115 11.87 -4.19 -16.91
C THR A 115 10.64 -3.41 -17.35
N THR A 116 9.47 -3.70 -16.78
CA THR A 116 8.22 -3.03 -17.15
C THR A 116 8.13 -1.63 -16.57
N PHE A 117 8.55 -1.45 -15.31
CA PHE A 117 8.25 -0.24 -14.54
C PHE A 117 9.46 0.64 -14.20
N TYR A 118 10.68 0.12 -14.34
CA TYR A 118 11.91 0.83 -13.96
C TYR A 118 12.86 0.97 -15.13
N THR A 119 12.66 2.02 -15.92
CA THR A 119 13.48 2.31 -17.10
C THR A 119 14.92 2.73 -16.78
N ASN A 120 15.22 3.00 -15.52
CA ASN A 120 16.54 3.41 -15.04
C ASN A 120 17.47 2.24 -14.70
N ILE A 121 16.95 1.01 -14.69
CA ILE A 121 17.74 -0.20 -14.37
C ILE A 121 18.01 -0.95 -15.67
N ASP A 122 19.29 -0.99 -16.05
CA ASP A 122 19.74 -1.82 -17.17
C ASP A 122 20.02 -3.24 -16.67
N ILE A 123 19.29 -4.23 -17.17
CA ILE A 123 19.42 -5.63 -16.73
C ILE A 123 20.39 -6.37 -17.65
N ILE A 124 21.49 -6.85 -17.07
CA ILE A 124 22.56 -7.55 -17.79
C ILE A 124 22.64 -8.99 -17.32
N TYR A 125 22.46 -9.93 -18.25
CA TYR A 125 22.56 -11.35 -18.00
C TYR A 125 24.02 -11.81 -18.13
N ASP A 126 24.60 -12.40 -17.07
CA ASP A 126 26.00 -12.83 -17.05
C ASP A 126 26.13 -14.21 -16.36
N GLU A 127 26.60 -15.21 -17.13
CA GLU A 127 26.85 -16.58 -16.66
C GLU A 127 28.14 -16.72 -15.84
N SER A 128 29.01 -15.71 -15.88
CA SER A 128 30.32 -15.72 -15.22
C SER A 128 30.30 -15.13 -13.80
N LEU A 129 29.11 -14.77 -13.29
CA LEU A 129 28.95 -14.22 -11.95
C LEU A 129 29.35 -15.24 -10.89
N SER A 130 30.22 -14.81 -9.97
CA SER A 130 30.63 -15.59 -8.80
C SER A 130 30.08 -14.95 -7.55
N PHE A 131 29.06 -15.57 -6.95
CA PHE A 131 28.34 -14.96 -5.84
C PHE A 131 29.07 -15.04 -4.51
N CYS A 132 28.92 -13.98 -3.72
CA CYS A 132 29.47 -13.87 -2.38
C CYS A 132 28.47 -14.44 -1.36
N ASP A 133 28.90 -15.43 -0.59
CA ASP A 133 28.09 -16.06 0.47
C ASP A 133 28.07 -15.25 1.80
N ASP A 134 28.83 -14.16 1.88
CA ASP A 134 28.88 -13.32 3.09
C ASP A 134 27.65 -12.40 3.16
N ILE A 135 26.55 -12.92 3.71
CA ILE A 135 25.32 -12.17 4.00
C ILE A 135 25.59 -11.15 5.10
N SER A 136 25.40 -9.87 4.81
CA SER A 136 25.54 -8.80 5.80
C SER A 136 24.21 -8.26 6.30
N GLU A 137 23.10 -8.52 5.59
CA GLU A 137 21.76 -8.13 6.03
C GLU A 137 20.70 -9.15 5.62
N ILE A 138 19.72 -9.38 6.51
CA ILE A 138 18.56 -10.24 6.24
C ILE A 138 17.30 -9.38 6.29
N LYS A 139 16.53 -9.40 5.21
CA LYS A 139 15.18 -8.84 5.13
C LYS A 139 14.17 -9.98 5.12
N ASN A 140 13.11 -9.85 5.91
CA ASN A 140 12.05 -10.86 6.00
C ASN A 140 10.79 -10.43 5.23
N ILE A 141 9.81 -11.32 5.14
CA ILE A 141 8.54 -11.06 4.47
C ILE A 141 7.82 -9.85 5.06
N GLU A 142 7.85 -9.67 6.38
CA GLU A 142 7.22 -8.53 7.06
C GLU A 142 7.86 -7.19 6.65
N TYR A 143 9.19 -7.17 6.46
CA TYR A 143 9.90 -6.00 5.96
C TYR A 143 9.40 -5.61 4.58
N PHE A 144 9.28 -6.57 3.65
CA PHE A 144 8.81 -6.27 2.30
C PHE A 144 7.31 -6.00 2.24
N LEU A 145 6.50 -6.63 3.08
CA LEU A 145 5.07 -6.35 3.17
C LEU A 145 4.80 -4.87 3.50
N THR A 146 5.67 -4.27 4.32
CA THR A 146 5.56 -2.88 4.78
C THR A 146 6.57 -1.93 4.13
N TYR A 147 7.33 -2.39 3.13
CA TYR A 147 8.35 -1.58 2.51
C TYR A 147 7.75 -0.38 1.78
N GLU A 148 8.31 0.78 2.05
CA GLU A 148 7.89 2.05 1.47
C GLU A 148 8.98 2.60 0.55
N LYS A 149 8.57 3.00 -0.66
CA LYS A 149 9.45 3.66 -1.63
C LYS A 149 10.11 4.89 -1.00
N LYS A 150 11.43 5.02 -1.13
CA LYS A 150 12.19 6.11 -0.50
C LYS A 150 11.63 7.49 -0.82
N SER A 151 11.23 7.75 -2.07
CA SER A 151 10.68 9.04 -2.48
C SER A 151 9.34 9.38 -1.83
N LEU A 152 8.55 8.38 -1.44
CA LEU A 152 7.23 8.58 -0.81
C LEU A 152 7.38 9.01 0.65
N LYS A 153 8.44 8.55 1.32
CA LYS A 153 8.69 8.84 2.73
C LYS A 153 8.79 10.34 3.00
N ASP A 154 9.59 11.06 2.20
CA ASP A 154 9.78 12.51 2.34
C ASP A 154 8.47 13.28 2.12
N ILE A 155 7.66 12.82 1.15
CA ILE A 155 6.34 13.38 0.85
C ILE A 155 5.38 13.17 2.02
N LYS A 156 5.34 11.96 2.61
CA LYS A 156 4.50 11.67 3.78
C LYS A 156 4.87 12.53 4.99
N GLU A 157 6.16 12.70 5.26
CA GLU A 157 6.62 13.51 6.38
C GLU A 157 6.19 14.98 6.22
N THR A 158 6.36 15.53 5.01
CA THR A 158 5.93 16.89 4.67
C THR A 158 4.41 17.03 4.76
N LEU A 159 3.67 16.14 4.09
CA LEU A 159 2.21 16.15 4.10
C LEU A 159 1.66 16.02 5.52
N LYS A 160 2.25 15.17 6.37
CA LYS A 160 1.83 15.03 7.76
C LYS A 160 2.00 16.32 8.55
N ALA A 161 3.12 17.02 8.38
CA ALA A 161 3.34 18.31 9.03
C ALA A 161 2.28 19.33 8.59
N ASP A 162 2.03 19.43 7.29
CA ASP A 162 1.02 20.36 6.77
C ASP A 162 -0.41 19.97 7.16
N LEU A 163 -0.73 18.68 7.28
CA LEU A 163 -2.03 18.20 7.78
C LEU A 163 -2.27 18.62 9.25
N ILE A 164 -1.21 18.69 10.06
CA ILE A 164 -1.28 19.20 11.44
C ILE A 164 -1.45 20.72 11.42
N GLU A 165 -0.63 21.44 10.66
CA GLU A 165 -0.69 22.91 10.55
C GLU A 165 -2.06 23.39 10.07
N ASN A 166 -2.63 22.71 9.07
CA ASN A 166 -3.93 23.04 8.49
C ASN A 166 -5.10 22.40 9.25
N GLU A 167 -4.86 21.86 10.45
CA GLU A 167 -5.86 21.29 11.37
C GLU A 167 -6.76 20.19 10.74
N PHE A 168 -6.22 19.39 9.83
CA PHE A 168 -6.87 18.15 9.37
C PHE A 168 -6.69 17.03 10.40
N ILE A 169 -5.56 17.05 11.10
CA ILE A 169 -5.22 16.11 12.14
C ILE A 169 -5.24 16.83 13.49
N LYS A 170 -5.97 16.26 14.46
CA LYS A 170 -5.80 16.58 15.88
C LYS A 170 -4.97 15.46 16.49
N GLU A 171 -3.81 15.79 17.06
CA GLU A 171 -2.70 14.87 17.43
C GLU A 171 -3.05 13.56 18.16
N LYS A 172 -4.28 13.38 18.68
CA LYS A 172 -4.61 12.30 19.63
C LYS A 172 -5.64 11.26 19.16
N ARG A 173 -6.23 11.35 17.97
CA ARG A 173 -7.24 10.36 17.53
C ARG A 173 -6.70 9.44 16.45
N LEU A 174 -6.22 8.28 16.89
CA LEU A 174 -5.75 7.20 16.01
C LEU A 174 -6.70 5.99 16.06
N SER A 175 -6.80 5.25 14.95
CA SER A 175 -7.39 3.91 14.91
C SER A 175 -6.47 2.87 15.55
N GLU A 176 -6.94 1.64 15.68
CA GLU A 176 -6.13 0.49 16.10
C GLU A 176 -4.88 0.31 15.23
N ASN A 177 -4.97 0.71 13.96
CA ASN A 177 -3.89 0.65 12.98
C ASN A 177 -3.01 1.91 12.97
N LYS A 178 -3.09 2.77 14.00
CA LYS A 178 -2.30 4.01 14.14
C LYS A 178 -2.52 5.05 13.02
N ARG A 179 -3.69 5.04 12.37
CA ARG A 179 -4.10 6.04 11.36
C ARG A 179 -5.04 7.07 11.96
N TYR A 180 -5.01 8.30 11.47
CA TYR A 180 -5.89 9.36 11.97
C TYR A 180 -7.33 9.15 11.51
N ILE A 181 -8.29 9.42 12.40
CA ILE A 181 -9.70 9.21 12.09
C ILE A 181 -10.31 10.44 11.41
N LEU A 182 -10.81 10.25 10.19
CA LEU A 182 -11.76 11.15 9.55
C LEU A 182 -13.19 10.85 10.05
N PRO A 183 -13.83 11.80 10.74
CA PRO A 183 -15.13 11.58 11.34
C PRO A 183 -16.26 11.62 10.30
N ILE A 184 -17.11 10.59 10.33
CA ILE A 184 -18.35 10.52 9.56
C ILE A 184 -19.53 10.64 10.55
N TYR A 185 -20.52 11.45 10.21
CA TYR A 185 -21.71 11.66 11.02
C TYR A 185 -22.95 11.23 10.24
N ILE A 186 -23.86 10.51 10.89
CA ILE A 186 -25.12 10.07 10.29
C ILE A 186 -26.25 10.98 10.76
N ASP A 187 -26.95 11.63 9.84
CA ASP A 187 -28.17 12.37 10.17
C ASP A 187 -29.41 11.51 9.95
N GLU A 188 -29.70 10.66 10.93
CA GLU A 188 -30.85 9.76 10.90
C GLU A 188 -32.19 10.49 10.72
N VAL A 189 -32.30 11.73 11.24
CA VAL A 189 -33.53 12.51 11.11
C VAL A 189 -33.73 12.95 9.67
N ALA A 190 -32.66 13.41 9.01
CA ALA A 190 -32.71 13.77 7.60
C ALA A 190 -32.99 12.57 6.70
N LEU A 191 -32.39 11.41 6.98
CA LEU A 191 -32.62 10.17 6.24
C LEU A 191 -34.09 9.70 6.36
N LYS A 192 -34.63 9.66 7.58
CA LYS A 192 -36.04 9.33 7.82
C LYS A 192 -37.00 10.29 7.14
N ASN A 193 -36.73 11.60 7.20
CA ASN A 193 -37.54 12.61 6.52
C ASN A 193 -37.54 12.46 4.98
N LYS A 194 -36.55 11.76 4.41
CA LYS A 194 -36.46 11.43 2.98
C LYS A 194 -37.04 10.06 2.65
N ASN A 195 -37.77 9.42 3.57
CA ASN A 195 -38.34 8.07 3.46
C ASN A 195 -37.29 6.98 3.21
N ILE A 196 -36.12 7.11 3.84
CA ILE A 196 -35.06 6.10 3.79
C ILE A 196 -35.00 5.46 5.17
N ASP A 197 -35.81 4.42 5.37
CA ASP A 197 -35.98 3.79 6.69
C ASP A 197 -34.99 2.63 6.94
N ASN A 198 -34.47 2.01 5.88
CA ASN A 198 -33.51 0.90 5.91
C ASN A 198 -32.05 1.35 5.66
N TRP A 199 -31.70 2.59 5.99
CA TRP A 199 -30.36 3.14 5.77
C TRP A 199 -29.24 2.36 6.48
N ASN A 200 -29.56 1.62 7.54
CA ASN A 200 -28.60 0.75 8.24
C ASN A 200 -27.96 -0.28 7.31
N ASP A 201 -28.72 -0.80 6.34
CA ASP A 201 -28.24 -1.84 5.41
C ASP A 201 -27.16 -1.30 4.47
N TYR A 202 -27.13 0.02 4.25
CA TYR A 202 -26.23 0.69 3.31
C TYR A 202 -25.10 1.46 4.00
N ILE A 203 -25.09 1.47 5.34
CA ILE A 203 -24.22 2.37 6.10
C ILE A 203 -22.74 2.11 5.86
N GLN A 204 -22.36 0.84 5.71
CA GLN A 204 -20.98 0.45 5.44
C GLN A 204 -20.52 0.99 4.09
N SER A 205 -21.30 0.76 3.02
CA SER A 205 -21.00 1.27 1.69
C SER A 205 -20.96 2.80 1.66
N TRP A 206 -21.92 3.47 2.30
CA TRP A 206 -21.93 4.94 2.35
C TRP A 206 -20.77 5.50 3.16
N CYS A 207 -20.31 4.83 4.22
CA CYS A 207 -19.12 5.25 4.95
C CYS A 207 -17.85 5.15 4.09
N SER A 208 -17.70 4.07 3.32
CA SER A 208 -16.60 3.95 2.35
C SER A 208 -16.64 5.06 1.30
N ILE A 209 -17.82 5.38 0.74
CA ILE A 209 -17.97 6.47 -0.23
C ILE A 209 -17.67 7.84 0.40
N ALA A 210 -18.16 8.07 1.62
CA ALA A 210 -17.90 9.29 2.37
C ALA A 210 -16.39 9.45 2.67
N TYR A 211 -15.71 8.38 3.05
CA TYR A 211 -14.26 8.37 3.25
C TYR A 211 -13.50 8.77 1.98
N LEU A 212 -13.82 8.15 0.85
CA LEU A 212 -13.18 8.49 -0.42
C LEU A 212 -13.47 9.95 -0.83
N ASN A 213 -14.70 10.43 -0.66
CA ASN A 213 -15.04 11.83 -0.89
C ASN A 213 -14.26 12.80 0.00
N MET A 214 -13.97 12.41 1.25
CA MET A 214 -13.10 13.19 2.12
C MET A 214 -11.66 13.21 1.61
N LEU A 215 -11.10 12.05 1.25
CA LEU A 215 -9.75 11.96 0.69
C LEU A 215 -9.60 12.83 -0.56
N ALA A 216 -10.55 12.76 -1.50
CA ALA A 216 -10.52 13.58 -2.72
C ALA A 216 -10.50 15.09 -2.41
N LYS A 217 -11.27 15.53 -1.41
CA LYS A 217 -11.29 16.94 -1.00
C LYS A 217 -9.99 17.38 -0.34
N ILE A 218 -9.42 16.54 0.53
CA ILE A 218 -8.14 16.80 1.19
C ILE A 218 -7.02 16.85 0.13
N HIS A 219 -6.99 15.87 -0.76
CA HIS A 219 -6.07 15.82 -1.88
C HIS A 219 -6.12 17.10 -2.73
N ASN A 220 -7.31 17.50 -3.17
CA ASN A 220 -7.48 18.71 -3.98
C ASN A 220 -7.01 19.97 -3.24
N TYR A 221 -7.24 20.03 -1.93
CA TYR A 221 -6.72 21.11 -1.10
C TYR A 221 -5.19 21.17 -1.12
N PHE A 222 -4.51 20.02 -0.97
CA PHE A 222 -3.05 19.96 -0.98
C PHE A 222 -2.43 20.19 -2.37
N LEU A 223 -3.10 19.78 -3.45
CA LEU A 223 -2.68 20.17 -4.80
C LEU A 223 -2.68 21.69 -4.97
N ASP A 224 -3.74 22.37 -4.52
CA ASP A 224 -3.83 23.82 -4.58
C ASP A 224 -2.80 24.49 -3.65
N TYR A 225 -2.63 23.96 -2.44
CA TYR A 225 -1.66 24.45 -1.44
C TYR A 225 -0.21 24.38 -1.95
N TYR A 226 0.16 23.24 -2.56
CA TYR A 226 1.49 23.04 -3.16
C TYR A 226 1.62 23.60 -4.58
N LYS A 227 0.55 24.15 -5.16
CA LYS A 227 0.50 24.66 -6.54
C LYS A 227 0.86 23.60 -7.59
N ILE A 228 0.48 22.35 -7.34
CA ILE A 228 0.70 21.23 -8.25
C ILE A 228 -0.45 21.20 -9.27
N SER A 229 -0.09 21.12 -10.56
CA SER A 229 -1.05 21.17 -11.68
C SER A 229 -1.48 19.78 -12.19
N THR A 230 -1.60 18.79 -11.31
CA THR A 230 -2.10 17.44 -11.63
C THR A 230 -3.63 17.38 -11.57
N PRO A 231 -4.27 16.35 -12.15
CA PRO A 231 -5.72 16.19 -12.08
C PRO A 231 -6.23 16.11 -10.63
N LYS A 232 -7.39 16.72 -10.38
CA LYS A 232 -8.08 16.68 -9.08
C LYS A 232 -8.94 15.42 -8.95
N GLY A 233 -9.21 14.99 -7.72
CA GLY A 233 -10.11 13.88 -7.38
C GLY A 233 -9.41 12.66 -6.79
N LEU A 234 -10.00 11.49 -7.00
CA LEU A 234 -9.45 10.19 -6.59
C LEU A 234 -8.47 9.69 -7.64
N ILE A 235 -7.25 10.25 -7.64
CA ILE A 235 -6.18 9.86 -8.56
C ILE A 235 -5.08 9.12 -7.82
N LYS A 236 -4.39 8.21 -8.51
CA LYS A 236 -3.19 7.57 -7.95
C LYS A 236 -2.00 8.51 -8.13
N ASP A 237 -1.63 9.20 -7.07
CA ASP A 237 -0.37 9.92 -6.95
C ASP A 237 0.20 9.80 -5.53
N ASP A 238 1.41 10.32 -5.33
CA ASP A 238 2.12 10.22 -4.05
C ASP A 238 1.36 10.89 -2.90
N ILE A 239 0.58 11.95 -3.17
CA ILE A 239 -0.24 12.62 -2.15
C ILE A 239 -1.43 11.73 -1.78
N MET A 240 -2.18 11.20 -2.76
CA MET A 240 -3.31 10.32 -2.47
C MET A 240 -2.89 9.06 -1.73
N ILE A 241 -1.80 8.41 -2.14
CA ILE A 241 -1.26 7.22 -1.46
C ILE A 241 -0.91 7.58 -0.01
N SER A 242 -0.26 8.72 0.20
CA SER A 242 0.06 9.23 1.53
C SER A 242 -1.18 9.50 2.38
N LEU A 243 -2.26 10.04 1.79
CA LEU A 243 -3.53 10.27 2.49
C LEU A 243 -4.24 8.97 2.86
N ILE A 244 -4.25 7.97 1.97
CA ILE A 244 -4.82 6.64 2.25
C ILE A 244 -4.10 5.97 3.42
N ASP A 245 -2.77 6.10 3.49
CA ASP A 245 -1.99 5.56 4.60
C ASP A 245 -2.12 6.37 5.89
N THR A 246 -2.36 7.68 5.77
CA THR A 246 -2.49 8.57 6.94
C THR A 246 -3.85 8.41 7.62
N PHE A 247 -4.92 8.22 6.84
CA PHE A 247 -6.29 8.32 7.33
C PHE A 247 -7.05 7.00 7.33
N ASP A 248 -7.86 6.84 8.35
CA ASP A 248 -8.96 5.89 8.44
C ASP A 248 -10.26 6.65 8.67
N TYR A 249 -11.40 5.97 8.77
CA TYR A 249 -12.67 6.60 9.09
C TYR A 249 -13.37 5.92 10.27
N ALA A 250 -14.25 6.66 10.93
CA ALA A 250 -15.18 6.07 11.89
C ALA A 250 -16.45 6.92 11.98
N ILE A 251 -17.56 6.23 12.26
CA ILE A 251 -18.81 6.89 12.61
C ILE A 251 -18.66 7.53 14.00
N MET A 252 -18.93 8.82 14.09
CA MET A 252 -18.83 9.59 15.33
C MET A 252 -20.21 10.08 15.76
N PRO A 253 -20.45 10.27 17.07
CA PRO A 253 -21.67 10.91 17.55
C PRO A 253 -21.85 12.30 16.92
N TYR A 254 -23.08 12.63 16.52
CA TYR A 254 -23.38 13.91 15.91
C TYR A 254 -22.95 15.07 16.85
N PRO A 255 -22.23 16.10 16.35
CA PRO A 255 -21.72 17.16 17.21
C PRO A 255 -22.86 17.98 17.82
N LYS A 256 -22.88 18.15 19.14
CA LYS A 256 -23.95 18.84 19.88
C LYS A 256 -24.13 20.31 19.52
N ASN A 257 -23.07 20.95 19.00
CA ASN A 257 -23.02 22.39 18.74
C ASN A 257 -23.24 22.75 17.25
N ILE A 258 -23.36 21.75 16.37
CA ILE A 258 -23.61 21.97 14.95
C ILE A 258 -25.11 21.84 14.71
N LYS A 259 -25.77 22.92 14.30
CA LYS A 259 -27.16 22.84 13.84
C LYS A 259 -27.19 21.87 12.66
N LYS A 260 -28.04 20.83 12.74
CA LYS A 260 -28.22 19.71 11.79
C LYS A 260 -28.49 20.08 10.32
N SER A 261 -28.28 21.33 9.91
CA SER A 261 -28.57 21.79 8.55
C SER A 261 -27.86 23.09 8.13
N ILE A 262 -26.87 23.63 8.87
CA ILE A 262 -26.36 25.00 8.59
C ILE A 262 -24.83 25.13 8.44
N GLU A 263 -24.00 24.19 8.91
CA GLU A 263 -22.53 24.26 8.70
C GLU A 263 -21.98 23.23 7.71
N VAL A 264 -22.85 22.46 7.07
CA VAL A 264 -22.48 21.48 6.07
C VAL A 264 -22.39 22.19 4.71
N GLY A 265 -21.33 22.95 4.45
CA GLY A 265 -21.28 23.56 3.12
C GLY A 265 -20.13 24.45 2.66
N LYS A 266 -19.21 24.95 3.49
CA LYS A 266 -18.26 25.95 2.94
C LYS A 266 -16.76 25.74 3.16
N GLN A 267 -16.26 25.08 4.21
CA GLN A 267 -14.81 25.11 4.48
C GLN A 267 -14.22 23.86 5.14
N ILE A 268 -14.95 22.74 5.19
CA ILE A 268 -14.43 21.56 5.87
C ILE A 268 -13.37 20.80 5.07
N HIS A 269 -13.15 21.06 3.77
CA HIS A 269 -12.09 20.46 2.92
C HIS A 269 -11.87 18.94 3.08
N GLY A 270 -12.89 18.17 3.51
CA GLY A 270 -12.78 16.74 3.80
C GLY A 270 -12.41 16.36 5.24
N LYS A 271 -12.29 17.33 6.17
CA LYS A 271 -12.09 17.11 7.62
C LYS A 271 -13.20 16.33 8.30
N CYS A 272 -14.40 16.27 7.70
CA CYS A 272 -15.50 15.42 8.12
C CYS A 272 -16.51 15.21 6.99
N PHE A 273 -17.42 14.27 7.17
CA PHE A 273 -18.54 14.02 6.26
C PHE A 273 -19.85 13.82 7.01
N PHE A 274 -20.96 14.34 6.46
CA PHE A 274 -22.30 14.14 6.99
C PHE A 274 -23.11 13.34 5.97
N ILE A 275 -23.62 12.19 6.37
CA ILE A 275 -24.50 11.34 5.57
C ILE A 275 -25.93 11.71 5.92
N ASP A 276 -26.57 12.45 5.03
CA ASP A 276 -27.96 12.89 5.14
C ASP A 276 -28.82 12.38 3.96
N LYS A 277 -28.20 11.70 2.99
CA LYS A 277 -28.83 11.16 1.77
C LYS A 277 -28.02 9.94 1.25
N PRO A 278 -28.58 9.13 0.34
CA PRO A 278 -27.85 8.07 -0.32
C PRO A 278 -26.63 8.63 -1.05
N LEU A 279 -25.53 7.90 -0.98
CA LEU A 279 -24.29 8.25 -1.66
C LEU A 279 -24.08 7.33 -2.85
N GLU A 280 -23.66 7.92 -3.95
CA GLU A 280 -23.23 7.23 -5.16
C GLU A 280 -21.73 7.42 -5.31
N MET A 281 -21.09 6.45 -5.96
CA MET A 281 -19.65 6.40 -6.13
C MET A 281 -19.31 6.49 -7.60
N GLU A 282 -18.33 7.33 -7.93
CA GLU A 282 -17.70 7.29 -9.24
C GLU A 282 -16.80 6.05 -9.36
N GLU A 283 -16.63 5.55 -10.58
CA GLU A 283 -15.76 4.40 -10.83
C GLU A 283 -14.33 4.71 -10.37
N LEU A 284 -13.77 3.84 -9.52
CA LEU A 284 -12.38 3.94 -9.10
C LEU A 284 -11.46 3.34 -10.15
N ASN A 285 -10.29 3.96 -10.30
CA ASN A 285 -9.18 3.34 -10.99
C ASN A 285 -8.79 2.01 -10.31
N LYS A 286 -8.51 0.97 -11.11
CA LYS A 286 -8.06 -0.36 -10.65
C LYS A 286 -6.89 -0.31 -9.67
N ASP A 287 -5.95 0.60 -9.87
CA ASP A 287 -4.81 0.76 -8.97
C ASP A 287 -5.27 1.18 -7.58
N LEU A 288 -6.14 2.20 -7.48
CA LEU A 288 -6.67 2.65 -6.19
C LEU A 288 -7.51 1.56 -5.51
N ILE A 289 -8.26 0.77 -6.28
CA ILE A 289 -8.98 -0.40 -5.74
C ILE A 289 -7.98 -1.36 -5.09
N MET A 290 -6.88 -1.69 -5.76
CA MET A 290 -5.86 -2.58 -5.23
C MET A 290 -5.15 -2.01 -3.99
N ILE A 291 -4.89 -0.69 -3.93
CA ILE A 291 -4.34 -0.03 -2.72
C ILE A 291 -5.31 -0.13 -1.54
N LEU A 292 -6.59 0.19 -1.77
CA LEU A 292 -7.61 0.16 -0.72
C LEU A 292 -7.86 -1.27 -0.22
N GLN A 293 -7.91 -2.25 -1.12
CA GLN A 293 -7.98 -3.67 -0.76
C GLN A 293 -6.78 -4.10 0.08
N SER A 294 -5.56 -3.71 -0.32
CA SER A 294 -4.34 -4.01 0.44
C SER A 294 -4.39 -3.43 1.85
N LYS A 295 -4.92 -2.21 1.99
CA LYS A 295 -5.10 -1.54 3.27
C LYS A 295 -6.10 -2.27 4.14
N ASP A 296 -7.26 -2.63 3.59
CA ASP A 296 -8.34 -3.24 4.36
C ASP A 296 -7.99 -4.67 4.79
N ILE A 297 -7.34 -5.42 3.90
CA ILE A 297 -7.00 -6.84 4.09
C ILE A 297 -5.72 -6.99 4.92
N PHE A 298 -4.62 -6.36 4.48
CA PHE A 298 -3.28 -6.60 5.04
C PHE A 298 -2.78 -5.45 5.90
N ASN A 299 -3.58 -4.39 6.08
CA ASN A 299 -3.19 -3.18 6.83
C ASN A 299 -2.01 -2.40 6.21
N VAL A 300 -1.72 -2.62 4.92
CA VAL A 300 -0.60 -1.99 4.22
C VAL A 300 -1.07 -1.18 3.02
N VAL A 301 -0.37 -0.09 2.74
CA VAL A 301 -0.65 0.79 1.60
C VAL A 301 0.54 0.71 0.65
N PRO A 302 0.56 -0.26 -0.27
CA PRO A 302 1.68 -0.44 -1.19
C PRO A 302 1.70 0.70 -2.20
N TYR A 303 2.91 1.08 -2.62
CA TYR A 303 3.07 1.91 -3.81
C TYR A 303 2.92 1.04 -5.05
N ILE A 304 1.89 1.25 -5.86
CA ILE A 304 1.63 0.41 -7.05
C ILE A 304 2.25 1.07 -8.28
N LEU A 305 3.22 0.38 -8.89
CA LEU A 305 3.88 0.81 -10.11
C LEU A 305 2.98 0.65 -11.35
N TYR A 306 3.19 1.50 -12.35
CA TYR A 306 2.55 1.45 -13.68
C TYR A 306 3.58 1.77 -14.75
#